data_AF-A0AAJ4D4F2-F1
#
_entry.id   AF-A0AAJ4D4F2-F1
#
_cell.length_a   1.000
_cell.length_b   1.000
_cell.length_c   1.000
_cell.angle_alpha   90.00
_cell.angle_beta   90.00
_cell.angle_gamma   90.00
#
_symmetry.space_group_name_H-M   'P 1'
#
loop_
_entity.id
_entity.type
_entity.pdbx_description
1 polymer ?
#
loop_
_entity_poly.entity_id
_entity_poly.type
_entity_poly.pdbx_seq_one_letter_code
_entity_poly.pdbx_strand_id
1 'polypeptide(L)' 'MKRTEQILEAIDELTKEKGFPPSVREISERVGLKSSSTTKGHLDRLRKKGLVDWEEGKPRTLHLLYKEKATI' A
#
# COMPACT_ATOMS: atom_id res chain seq x y z
N MET A 1 -13.83 -10.95 2.41
CA MET A 1 -12.83 -10.02 3.00
C MET A 1 -11.83 -9.61 1.92
N LYS A 2 -11.72 -8.32 1.59
CA LYS A 2 -11.00 -7.88 0.39
C LYS A 2 -9.52 -7.64 0.73
N ARG A 3 -8.62 -8.41 0.11
CA ARG A 3 -7.15 -8.30 0.29
C ARG A 3 -6.58 -6.89 0.11
N THR A 4 -7.23 -6.07 -0.73
CA THR A 4 -6.90 -4.66 -0.92
C THR A 4 -7.08 -3.80 0.33
N GLU A 5 -8.04 -4.10 1.20
CA GLU A 5 -8.24 -3.38 2.46
C GLU A 5 -7.09 -3.66 3.43
N GLN A 6 -6.69 -4.93 3.55
CA GLN A 6 -5.53 -5.32 4.38
C GLN A 6 -4.24 -4.66 3.90
N ILE A 7 -4.06 -4.49 2.58
CA ILE A 7 -2.91 -3.78 2.02
C ILE A 7 -2.93 -2.30 2.41
N LEU A 8 -4.08 -1.63 2.30
CA LEU A 8 -4.22 -0.23 2.74
C LEU A 8 -3.92 -0.05 4.22
N GLU A 9 -4.47 -0.95 5.05
CA GLU A 9 -4.25 -0.93 6.51
C GLU A 9 -2.78 -1.18 6.85
N ALA A 10 -2.16 -2.19 6.24
CA ALA A 10 -0.73 -2.45 6.38
C ALA A 10 0.12 -1.25 5.97
N ILE A 11 -0.25 -0.54 4.91
CA ILE A 11 0.45 0.67 4.49
C ILE A 11 0.35 1.75 5.56
N ASP A 12 -0.84 2.04 6.06
CA ASP A 12 -1.07 3.07 7.08
C ASP A 12 -0.38 2.72 8.41
N GLU A 13 -0.49 1.47 8.86
CA GLU A 13 0.20 0.96 10.06
C GLU A 13 1.72 1.10 9.92
N LEU A 14 2.31 0.57 8.84
CA LEU A 14 3.76 0.63 8.64
C LEU A 14 4.25 2.08 8.50
N THR A 15 3.46 2.96 7.86
CA THR A 15 3.78 4.38 7.74
C THR A 15 3.72 5.06 9.11
N LYS A 16 2.74 4.75 9.95
CA LYS A 16 2.63 5.28 11.32
C LYS A 16 3.73 4.75 12.24
N GLU A 17 4.07 3.47 12.13
CA GLU A 17 5.05 2.79 12.97
C GLU A 17 6.48 3.24 12.64
N LYS A 18 6.79 3.41 11.34
CA LYS A 18 8.13 3.78 10.88
C LYS A 18 8.32 5.27 10.59
N GLY A 19 7.23 6.01 10.41
CA GLY A 19 7.25 7.41 9.99
C GLY A 19 7.59 7.62 8.51
N PHE A 20 7.69 6.56 7.70
CA PHE A 20 7.98 6.63 6.26
C PHE A 20 7.17 5.60 5.47
N PRO A 21 6.90 5.85 4.18
CA PRO A 21 6.11 4.96 3.35
C PRO A 21 6.78 3.58 3.18
N PRO A 22 6.04 2.47 3.38
CA PRO A 22 6.58 1.13 3.29
C PRO A 22 6.84 0.66 1.86
N SER A 23 7.64 -0.39 1.75
CA SER A 23 7.96 -1.05 0.50
C SER A 23 6.94 -2.14 0.16
N VAL A 24 6.78 -2.48 -1.13
CA VAL A 24 5.92 -3.60 -1.58
C VAL A 24 6.27 -4.92 -0.88
N ARG A 25 7.56 -5.15 -0.59
CA ARG A 25 8.01 -6.30 0.20
C ARG A 25 7.44 -6.29 1.62
N GLU A 26 7.60 -5.18 2.34
CA GLU A 26 7.12 -5.03 3.73
C GLU A 26 5.60 -5.19 3.81
N ILE A 27 4.87 -4.62 2.84
CA ILE A 27 3.42 -4.78 2.72
C ILE A 27 3.08 -6.26 2.52
N SER A 28 3.78 -6.95 1.60
CA SER A 28 3.55 -8.38 1.33
C SER A 28 3.79 -9.24 2.56
N GLU A 29 4.85 -8.96 3.33
CA GLU A 29 5.13 -9.68 4.58
C GLU A 29 4.06 -9.39 5.64
N ARG A 30 3.67 -8.12 5.81
CA ARG A 30 2.66 -7.71 6.80
C ARG A 30 1.29 -8.36 6.55
N VAL A 31 0.88 -8.46 5.28
CA VAL A 31 -0.40 -9.08 4.89
C VAL A 31 -0.30 -10.60 4.67
N GLY A 32 0.88 -11.20 4.87
CA GLY A 32 1.12 -12.64 4.75
C GLY A 32 1.04 -13.17 3.32
N LEU A 33 1.34 -12.34 2.31
CA LEU A 33 1.40 -12.75 0.91
C LEU A 33 2.78 -13.29 0.56
N LYS A 34 2.83 -14.57 0.17
CA LYS A 34 4.07 -15.25 -0.27
C LYS A 34 4.64 -14.74 -1.59
N SER A 35 3.87 -13.96 -2.36
CA SER A 35 4.29 -13.52 -3.69
C SER A 35 4.04 -12.02 -3.89
N SER A 36 5.14 -11.29 -4.12
CA SER A 36 5.13 -9.87 -4.46
C SER A 36 4.27 -9.57 -5.69
N SER A 37 4.15 -10.51 -6.64
CA SER A 37 3.26 -10.40 -7.81
C SER A 37 1.78 -10.28 -7.43
N THR A 38 1.32 -11.00 -6.41
CA THR A 38 -0.07 -10.90 -5.92
C THR A 38 -0.31 -9.54 -5.28
N THR A 39 0.62 -9.07 -4.46
CA THR A 39 0.58 -7.74 -3.85
C THR A 39 0.55 -6.64 -4.92
N LYS A 40 1.38 -6.74 -5.95
CA LYS A 40 1.37 -5.83 -7.10
C LYS A 40 0.01 -5.77 -7.79
N GLY A 41 -0.64 -6.92 -8.04
CA GLY A 41 -1.96 -6.94 -8.65
C GLY A 41 -3.05 -6.26 -7.80
N HIS A 42 -2.95 -6.38 -6.47
CA HIS A 42 -3.83 -5.64 -5.57
C HIS A 42 -3.52 -4.15 -5.54
N LEU A 43 -2.24 -3.78 -5.52
CA LEU A 43 -1.79 -2.39 -5.61
C LEU A 43 -2.28 -1.75 -6.92
N ASP A 44 -2.19 -2.44 -8.06
CA ASP A 44 -2.67 -1.95 -9.37
C ASP A 44 -4.17 -1.61 -9.34
N ARG A 45 -4.96 -2.44 -8.67
CA ARG A 45 -6.37 -2.16 -8.43
C ARG A 45 -6.59 -0.94 -7.54
N LEU A 46 -5.76 -0.72 -6.52
CA LEU A 46 -5.84 0.45 -5.65
C LEU A 46 -5.42 1.74 -6.39
N ARG A 47 -4.41 1.65 -7.25
CA ARG A 47 -3.97 2.77 -8.10
C ARG A 47 -5.00 3.13 -9.16
N LYS A 48 -5.60 2.15 -9.81
CA LYS A 48 -6.73 2.37 -10.72
C LYS A 48 -7.93 3.03 -10.04
N LYS A 49 -8.09 2.83 -8.73
CA LYS A 49 -9.12 3.49 -7.92
C LYS A 49 -8.69 4.88 -7.43
N GLY A 50 -7.46 5.32 -7.69
CA GLY A 50 -6.91 6.59 -7.17
C GLY A 50 -6.72 6.58 -5.65
N LEU A 51 -6.57 5.42 -5.03
CA LEU A 51 -6.40 5.29 -3.58
C LEU A 51 -4.93 5.35 -3.15
N VAL A 52 -4.03 4.84 -4.01
CA VAL A 52 -2.58 4.78 -3.76
C VAL A 52 -1.81 5.05 -5.04
N ASP A 53 -0.59 5.57 -4.92
CA ASP A 53 0.36 5.66 -6.02
C ASP A 53 1.74 5.20 -5.56
N TRP A 54 2.46 4.49 -6.43
CA TRP A 54 3.83 4.04 -6.16
C TRP A 54 4.58 3.82 -7.47
N GLU A 55 5.91 3.89 -7.41
CA GLU A 55 6.78 3.52 -8.51
C GLU A 55 7.17 2.03 -8.42
N GLU A 56 6.96 1.30 -9.50
CA GLU A 56 7.40 -0.09 -9.57
C GLU A 56 8.93 -0.17 -9.51
N GLY A 57 9.45 -0.96 -8.58
CA GLY A 57 10.88 -1.18 -8.40
C GLY A 57 11.56 -0.23 -7.42
N LYS A 58 10.88 0.83 -6.95
CA LYS A 58 11.41 1.72 -5.91
C LYS A 58 10.68 1.51 -4.57
N PRO A 59 11.38 1.04 -3.52
CA PRO A 59 10.81 1.07 -2.17
C PRO A 59 10.60 2.53 -1.74
N ARG A 60 9.63 2.79 -0.86
CA ARG A 60 9.37 4.11 -0.24
C ARG A 60 8.79 5.21 -1.15
N THR A 61 8.29 4.87 -2.34
CA THR A 61 7.52 5.83 -3.16
C THR A 61 6.01 5.73 -2.94
N LEU A 62 5.59 4.80 -2.06
CA LEU A 62 4.20 4.43 -1.94
C LEU A 62 3.43 5.46 -1.11
N HIS A 63 2.52 6.18 -1.76
CA HIS A 63 1.70 7.23 -1.15
C HIS A 63 0.22 6.85 -1.13
N LEU A 64 -0.44 7.12 -0.01
CA LEU A 64 -1.89 6.96 0.15
C LEU A 64 -2.58 8.26 -0.32
N LEU A 65 -3.14 8.24 -1.53
CA LEU A 65 -3.89 9.37 -2.08
C LEU A 65 -5.26 9.56 -1.42
N TYR A 66 -5.84 8.50 -0.84
CA TYR A 66 -7.17 8.58 -0.22
C TYR A 66 -7.19 9.43 1.06
N LYS A 67 -6.04 9.64 1.71
CA LYS A 67 -5.96 10.32 3.02
C LYS A 67 -5.91 11.85 2.89
N GLU A 68 -5.64 12.38 1.69
CA GLU A 68 -5.51 13.82 1.45
C GLU A 68 -6.87 14.54 1.32
N LYS A 69 -8.00 13.81 1.30
CA LYS A 69 -9.36 14.38 1.25
C LYS A 69 -10.08 14.42 2.60
N ALA A 70 -9.36 14.47 3.71
CA ALA A 70 -9.93 14.86 5.00
C ALA A 70 -9.57 16.34 5.29
N THR A 71 -10.10 17.24 4.46
CA THR A 71 -10.22 18.66 4.81
C THR A 71 -11.60 19.10 4.36
N ILE A 72 -12.54 19.04 5.30
CA ILE A 72 -13.77 19.83 5.31
C ILE A 72 -13.88 20.39 6.73
#